data_AF-A0A1F5Z1B5-F1
#
_entry.id   AF-A0A1F5Z1B5-F1
#
_cell.length_a   1.000
_cell.length_b   1.000
_cell.length_c   1.000
_cell.angle_alpha   90.00
_cell.angle_beta   90.00
_cell.angle_gamma   90.00
#
_symmetry.space_group_name_H-M   'P 1'
#
loop_
_entity.id
_entity.type
_entity.pdbx_description
1 polymer ?
#
loop_
_entity_poly.entity_id
_entity_poly.type
_entity_poly.pdbx_seq_one_letter_code
_entity_poly.pdbx_strand_id
1 'polypeptide(L)'
;MVGSCPIGQDCCQKITLYFILQSDSMVMNATAIKAPRIKTFHSPAAPALDELMLRKKYIKDLIKTGRYSSLAEQGEPLDYFRRIIQEINARNYTGLLTVAYEFGLPLDLLDRMLDRKSADVFRLNQMPRSCEIQALHLMFSPRAEELKLTQLGGESELDEAHLRKLYFSIVSNQPGTETLELVRELSLRKMFDYIWDKGVHGHFNSRYRALKGLPAADLLVPQVIQEIGLPALFDESALIKRYAASKNTADRKAKDLKDELAFENAIKSEITGKLDGIYDMLRNFPCDFGVLREALKDAGMELEVDLIEQAGLSALRDYIRGQGLLGARLVSERYGLVCPVLSYSDPAQARHTINSSFYEQGLKSKKGRYFLRAEVLYNLQPFVKEGRCHKLPGGYLLALIETIDGEEHYLFGRFPSRVEQINFILTALGYFFFFDSPQRAVASLVKHYLERFSGNVRVNHAVKKMLVALPIVLGLAFLVGILYYLTFGRLAESALVGGGITFVGMAIAWKNGYDEEITPASHESIPAYLARKGTRVTATTSALELGTAEETGQEPVEEE
;
A
#
# COMPACT_ATOMS: atom_id res chain seq x y z
N MET A 1 29.24 -32.47 -42.57
CA MET A 1 29.05 -33.08 -41.23
C MET A 1 27.59 -32.80 -40.84
N VAL A 2 26.58 -33.65 -41.05
CA VAL A 2 26.50 -35.12 -41.25
C VAL A 2 27.04 -35.94 -40.09
N GLY A 3 26.14 -36.74 -39.50
CA GLY A 3 26.39 -37.76 -38.47
C GLY A 3 25.87 -37.36 -37.07
N SER A 4 25.04 -38.09 -36.34
CA SER A 4 24.01 -39.12 -36.59
C SER A 4 23.59 -39.66 -35.21
N CYS A 5 22.29 -39.89 -35.00
CA CYS A 5 21.70 -40.63 -33.85
C CYS A 5 21.90 -42.18 -34.05
N PRO A 6 21.32 -43.15 -33.28
CA PRO A 6 20.45 -43.12 -32.08
C PRO A 6 20.71 -44.29 -31.05
N ILE A 7 19.66 -44.74 -30.34
CA ILE A 7 19.45 -45.97 -29.50
C ILE A 7 19.69 -45.77 -27.99
N GLY A 8 18.80 -46.16 -27.06
CA GLY A 8 17.45 -46.74 -27.13
C GLY A 8 16.74 -46.56 -25.77
N GLN A 9 15.45 -46.18 -25.74
CA GLN A 9 14.26 -47.03 -25.59
C GLN A 9 14.01 -47.71 -24.22
N ASP A 10 12.78 -47.49 -23.76
CA ASP A 10 11.89 -48.36 -22.98
C ASP A 10 12.04 -48.56 -21.45
N CYS A 11 11.05 -47.96 -20.77
CA CYS A 11 10.08 -48.62 -19.89
C CYS A 11 10.36 -48.87 -18.38
N CYS A 12 9.31 -48.50 -17.64
CA CYS A 12 8.78 -49.15 -16.44
C CYS A 12 9.44 -48.97 -15.06
N GLN A 13 8.71 -48.19 -14.25
CA GLN A 13 8.18 -48.59 -12.94
C GLN A 13 9.14 -48.80 -11.74
N LYS A 14 8.94 -47.89 -10.78
CA LYS A 14 8.56 -48.15 -9.37
C LYS A 14 9.63 -48.47 -8.30
N ILE A 15 9.49 -47.67 -7.22
CA ILE A 15 9.57 -48.03 -5.79
C ILE A 15 11.00 -48.08 -5.20
N THR A 16 11.46 -47.14 -4.35
CA THR A 16 11.06 -46.69 -2.98
C THR A 16 11.83 -47.44 -1.86
N LEU A 17 12.13 -46.73 -0.75
CA LEU A 17 12.83 -47.15 0.49
C LEU A 17 14.37 -47.30 0.33
N TYR A 18 15.23 -47.13 1.35
CA TYR A 18 15.09 -47.15 2.84
C TYR A 18 15.76 -45.91 3.51
N PHE A 19 15.42 -45.38 4.71
CA PHE A 19 15.27 -45.96 6.08
C PHE A 19 16.64 -46.46 6.65
N ILE A 20 17.04 -46.40 7.94
CA ILE A 20 16.39 -46.22 9.28
C ILE A 20 17.39 -45.56 10.28
N LEU A 21 16.88 -45.11 11.45
CA LEU A 21 17.43 -45.07 12.84
C LEU A 21 17.61 -43.64 13.40
N GLN A 22 17.20 -43.26 14.61
CA GLN A 22 16.42 -43.86 15.72
C GLN A 22 15.77 -42.65 16.50
N SER A 23 14.99 -42.72 17.59
CA SER A 23 14.43 -43.70 18.55
C SER A 23 13.25 -42.98 19.28
N ASP A 24 12.33 -43.56 20.07
CA ASP A 24 11.99 -44.94 20.49
C ASP A 24 10.44 -45.08 20.53
N SER A 25 9.94 -46.32 20.45
CA SER A 25 8.57 -46.61 20.92
C SER A 25 8.45 -47.98 21.60
N MET A 26 7.66 -48.00 22.67
CA MET A 26 7.02 -49.15 23.33
C MET A 26 7.87 -50.19 24.10
N VAL A 27 7.43 -50.41 25.34
CA VAL A 27 7.37 -51.74 25.98
C VAL A 27 5.93 -51.97 26.42
N MET A 28 5.44 -53.20 26.22
CA MET A 28 4.08 -53.65 26.58
C MET A 28 3.88 -53.80 28.09
N ASN A 29 2.65 -53.60 28.59
CA ASN A 29 1.82 -54.69 29.14
C ASN A 29 0.46 -54.23 29.69
N ALA A 30 -0.50 -55.16 29.72
CA ALA A 30 -1.84 -54.95 30.24
C ALA A 30 -1.94 -55.25 31.75
N THR A 31 -2.87 -54.59 32.45
CA THR A 31 -3.66 -55.18 33.54
C THR A 31 -4.83 -54.27 33.94
N ALA A 32 -5.95 -54.87 34.35
CA ALA A 32 -7.16 -54.15 34.71
C ALA A 32 -7.14 -53.68 36.18
N ILE A 33 -7.56 -52.44 36.45
CA ILE A 33 -7.90 -51.97 37.79
C ILE A 33 -9.29 -51.30 37.77
N LYS A 34 -10.07 -51.57 38.82
CA LYS A 34 -11.50 -51.27 38.96
C LYS A 34 -11.78 -49.78 39.21
N ALA A 35 -12.94 -49.32 38.76
CA ALA A 35 -13.55 -48.08 39.25
C ALA A 35 -13.94 -48.19 40.75
N PRO A 36 -14.06 -47.04 41.45
CA PRO A 36 -15.35 -46.76 42.07
C PRO A 36 -15.91 -45.34 41.85
N ARG A 37 -17.23 -45.28 42.01
CA ARG A 37 -18.17 -44.14 41.90
C ARG A 37 -17.86 -42.92 42.80
N ILE A 38 -18.61 -41.84 42.50
CA ILE A 38 -19.09 -40.68 43.32
C ILE A 38 -18.58 -39.33 42.77
N LYS A 39 -19.41 -38.30 42.49
CA LYS A 39 -20.88 -38.12 42.61
C LYS A 39 -21.44 -37.26 41.44
N THR A 40 -22.77 -37.24 41.26
CA THR A 40 -23.50 -36.34 40.34
C THR A 40 -23.77 -34.96 40.96
N PHE A 41 -23.73 -33.89 40.14
CA PHE A 41 -24.55 -32.70 40.34
C PHE A 41 -25.09 -32.18 38.99
N HIS A 42 -26.25 -31.51 39.05
CA HIS A 42 -27.21 -31.25 37.98
C HIS A 42 -26.70 -30.73 36.62
N SER A 43 -27.30 -31.26 35.54
CA SER A 43 -27.54 -30.50 34.30
C SER A 43 -28.78 -29.61 34.47
N PRO A 44 -28.85 -28.47 33.78
CA PRO A 44 -29.88 -28.39 32.75
C PRO A 44 -29.39 -27.77 31.42
N ALA A 45 -30.10 -28.16 30.35
CA ALA A 45 -30.20 -27.50 29.04
C ALA A 45 -28.91 -27.22 28.25
N ALA A 46 -28.77 -27.92 27.11
CA ALA A 46 -27.70 -27.66 26.14
C ALA A 46 -27.98 -26.40 25.29
N PRO A 47 -26.97 -25.52 25.06
CA PRO A 47 -26.95 -24.58 23.93
C PRO A 47 -26.37 -25.26 22.67
N ALA A 48 -26.89 -26.43 22.32
CA ALA A 48 -26.42 -27.21 21.17
C ALA A 48 -27.10 -26.74 19.86
N LEU A 49 -26.82 -25.50 19.43
CA LEU A 49 -27.14 -25.05 18.07
C LEU A 49 -26.24 -23.89 17.55
N ASP A 50 -25.85 -22.94 18.41
CA ASP A 50 -25.19 -21.70 17.96
C ASP A 50 -23.73 -21.85 17.53
N GLU A 51 -22.93 -22.73 18.17
CA GLU A 51 -21.56 -23.00 17.71
C GLU A 51 -21.49 -23.66 16.31
N LEU A 52 -22.55 -24.35 15.91
CA LEU A 52 -22.64 -25.01 14.59
C LEU A 52 -22.99 -24.02 13.47
N MET A 53 -23.78 -22.98 13.77
CA MET A 53 -24.09 -21.89 12.83
C MET A 53 -22.83 -21.09 12.46
N LEU A 54 -21.97 -20.79 13.44
CA LEU A 54 -20.70 -20.08 13.24
C LEU A 54 -19.73 -20.84 12.31
N ARG A 55 -19.72 -22.17 12.35
CA ARG A 55 -18.85 -22.97 11.46
C ARG A 55 -19.32 -23.01 10.01
N LYS A 56 -20.62 -23.07 9.71
CA LYS A 56 -21.08 -23.26 8.31
C LYS A 56 -20.83 -22.07 7.40
N LYS A 57 -21.00 -20.83 7.89
CA LYS A 57 -20.67 -19.61 7.14
C LYS A 57 -19.15 -19.47 6.98
N TYR A 58 -18.42 -19.59 8.09
CA TYR A 58 -16.95 -19.54 8.11
C TYR A 58 -16.30 -20.57 7.17
N ILE A 59 -16.76 -21.83 7.19
CA ILE A 59 -16.28 -22.89 6.29
C ILE A 59 -16.63 -22.59 4.83
N LYS A 60 -17.83 -22.06 4.52
CA LYS A 60 -18.16 -21.63 3.16
C LYS A 60 -17.27 -20.49 2.67
N ASP A 61 -16.97 -19.52 3.53
CA ASP A 61 -16.09 -18.40 3.20
C ASP A 61 -14.62 -18.87 3.04
N LEU A 62 -14.16 -19.80 3.88
CA LEU A 62 -12.85 -20.47 3.75
C LEU A 62 -12.73 -21.32 2.47
N ILE A 63 -13.79 -22.03 2.09
CA ILE A 63 -13.85 -22.78 0.82
C ILE A 63 -13.82 -21.80 -0.37
N LYS A 64 -14.48 -20.65 -0.28
CA LYS A 64 -14.39 -19.59 -1.32
C LYS A 64 -12.99 -19.00 -1.41
N THR A 65 -12.34 -18.66 -0.29
CA THR A 65 -10.97 -18.11 -0.32
C THR A 65 -9.93 -19.14 -0.78
N GLY A 66 -10.04 -20.40 -0.34
CA GLY A 66 -9.19 -21.49 -0.82
C GLY A 66 -9.40 -21.80 -2.30
N ARG A 67 -10.63 -21.63 -2.82
CA ARG A 67 -10.89 -21.63 -4.26
C ARG A 67 -10.18 -20.46 -4.95
N TYR A 68 -10.19 -19.24 -4.40
CA TYR A 68 -9.52 -18.10 -5.04
C TYR A 68 -7.99 -18.20 -5.08
N SER A 69 -7.34 -18.74 -4.05
CA SER A 69 -5.90 -19.05 -4.13
C SER A 69 -5.65 -20.13 -5.19
N SER A 70 -6.43 -21.21 -5.22
CA SER A 70 -6.30 -22.26 -6.24
C SER A 70 -6.61 -21.78 -7.67
N LEU A 71 -7.48 -20.77 -7.83
CA LEU A 71 -7.76 -20.14 -9.12
C LEU A 71 -6.61 -19.22 -9.55
N ALA A 72 -5.99 -18.49 -8.62
CA ALA A 72 -4.79 -17.71 -8.91
C ALA A 72 -3.61 -18.61 -9.33
N GLU A 73 -3.45 -19.76 -8.71
CA GLU A 73 -2.48 -20.80 -9.10
C GLU A 73 -2.75 -21.40 -10.49
N GLN A 74 -4.02 -21.47 -10.91
CA GLN A 74 -4.44 -21.94 -12.24
C GLN A 74 -4.43 -20.85 -13.31
N GLY A 75 -4.21 -19.58 -12.94
CA GLY A 75 -4.33 -18.42 -13.83
C GLY A 75 -2.99 -17.88 -14.31
N GLU A 76 -2.92 -17.53 -15.60
CA GLU A 76 -1.76 -16.85 -16.21
C GLU A 76 -1.58 -15.45 -15.57
N PRO A 77 -0.46 -15.16 -14.89
CA PRO A 77 -0.24 -13.88 -14.21
C PRO A 77 0.10 -12.76 -15.21
N LEU A 78 -0.43 -11.56 -14.98
CA LEU A 78 -0.13 -10.37 -15.77
C LEU A 78 0.92 -9.49 -15.08
N ASP A 79 2.19 -9.72 -15.40
CA ASP A 79 3.33 -9.04 -14.74
C ASP A 79 3.26 -7.50 -14.78
N TYR A 80 2.73 -6.93 -15.86
CA TYR A 80 2.60 -5.48 -16.00
C TYR A 80 1.64 -4.86 -14.97
N PHE A 81 0.62 -5.60 -14.50
CA PHE A 81 -0.29 -5.12 -13.46
C PHE A 81 0.45 -4.89 -12.14
N ARG A 82 1.24 -5.89 -11.71
CA ARG A 82 2.09 -5.80 -10.52
C ARG A 82 3.11 -4.67 -10.66
N ARG A 83 3.79 -4.58 -11.82
CA ARG A 83 4.80 -3.54 -12.09
C ARG A 83 4.22 -2.13 -12.06
N ILE A 84 3.03 -1.89 -12.60
CA ILE A 84 2.41 -0.55 -12.50
C ILE A 84 2.13 -0.18 -11.04
N ILE A 85 1.62 -1.10 -10.22
CA ILE A 85 1.40 -0.84 -8.79
C ILE A 85 2.72 -0.53 -8.07
N GLN A 86 3.79 -1.29 -8.38
CA GLN A 86 5.13 -1.03 -7.85
C GLN A 86 5.64 0.37 -8.23
N GLU A 87 5.48 0.78 -9.48
CA GLU A 87 5.92 2.11 -9.94
C GLU A 87 5.05 3.26 -9.40
N ILE A 88 3.75 3.07 -9.18
CA ILE A 88 2.89 4.06 -8.50
C ILE A 88 3.28 4.18 -7.02
N ASN A 89 3.50 3.05 -6.33
CA ASN A 89 3.94 3.04 -4.93
C ASN A 89 5.35 3.64 -4.76
N ALA A 90 6.24 3.41 -5.72
CA ALA A 90 7.56 4.07 -5.82
C ALA A 90 7.48 5.53 -6.32
N ARG A 91 6.26 6.01 -6.63
CA ARG A 91 5.93 7.36 -7.13
C ARG A 91 6.76 7.75 -8.36
N ASN A 92 6.96 6.81 -9.27
CA ASN A 92 7.88 6.89 -10.39
C ASN A 92 7.14 6.98 -11.73
N TYR A 93 6.76 8.20 -12.14
CA TYR A 93 6.10 8.40 -13.44
C TYR A 93 7.00 7.99 -14.62
N THR A 94 8.33 8.06 -14.47
CA THR A 94 9.29 7.57 -15.49
C THR A 94 9.16 6.06 -15.68
N GLY A 95 9.14 5.31 -14.58
CA GLY A 95 8.93 3.86 -14.58
C GLY A 95 7.57 3.49 -15.18
N LEU A 96 6.52 4.25 -14.90
CA LEU A 96 5.21 4.06 -15.53
C LEU A 96 5.22 4.24 -17.04
N LEU A 97 5.94 5.25 -17.56
CA LEU A 97 6.12 5.39 -19.00
C LEU A 97 6.90 4.22 -19.60
N THR A 98 7.94 3.73 -18.91
CA THR A 98 8.73 2.58 -19.37
C THR A 98 7.90 1.30 -19.41
N VAL A 99 7.15 0.99 -18.36
CA VAL A 99 6.22 -0.16 -18.32
C VAL A 99 5.14 -0.01 -19.38
N ALA A 100 4.59 1.20 -19.57
CA ALA A 100 3.62 1.44 -20.64
C ALA A 100 4.20 1.22 -22.03
N TYR A 101 5.44 1.66 -22.30
CA TYR A 101 6.10 1.42 -23.57
C TYR A 101 6.38 -0.07 -23.82
N GLU A 102 6.93 -0.76 -22.81
CA GLU A 102 7.29 -2.18 -22.88
C GLU A 102 6.09 -3.08 -23.20
N PHE A 103 4.94 -2.82 -22.58
CA PHE A 103 3.71 -3.60 -22.77
C PHE A 103 2.71 -2.97 -23.76
N GLY A 104 3.08 -1.88 -24.44
CA GLY A 104 2.25 -1.22 -25.47
C GLY A 104 0.96 -0.58 -24.93
N LEU A 105 1.00 0.01 -23.72
CA LEU A 105 -0.16 0.47 -22.98
C LEU A 105 -0.52 1.95 -23.22
N PRO A 106 -1.70 2.31 -23.78
CA PRO A 106 -2.14 3.71 -23.87
C PRO A 106 -2.48 4.33 -22.50
N LEU A 107 -1.62 5.22 -22.00
CA LEU A 107 -1.80 5.91 -20.72
C LEU A 107 -2.84 7.03 -20.71
N ASP A 108 -3.49 7.35 -21.83
CA ASP A 108 -4.38 8.52 -22.02
C ASP A 108 -5.45 8.71 -20.93
N LEU A 109 -5.94 7.63 -20.31
CA LEU A 109 -6.92 7.73 -19.21
C LEU A 109 -6.24 8.12 -17.90
N LEU A 110 -5.15 7.45 -17.52
CA LEU A 110 -4.36 7.77 -16.33
C LEU A 110 -3.83 9.20 -16.42
N ASP A 111 -3.27 9.56 -17.57
CA ASP A 111 -2.82 10.91 -17.90
C ASP A 111 -3.90 11.97 -17.68
N ARG A 112 -5.13 11.74 -18.17
CA ARG A 112 -6.26 12.65 -17.94
C ARG A 112 -6.71 12.71 -16.47
N MET A 113 -6.54 11.64 -15.70
CA MET A 113 -6.87 11.62 -14.27
C MET A 113 -5.82 12.38 -13.44
N LEU A 114 -4.54 12.19 -13.74
CA LEU A 114 -3.43 12.93 -13.15
C LEU A 114 -3.50 14.43 -13.53
N ASP A 115 -3.73 14.75 -14.81
CA ASP A 115 -3.90 16.14 -15.27
C ASP A 115 -5.04 16.85 -14.52
N ARG A 116 -6.14 16.16 -14.18
CA ARG A 116 -7.24 16.72 -13.37
C ARG A 116 -6.85 16.99 -11.92
N LYS A 117 -6.21 16.03 -11.23
CA LYS A 117 -5.75 16.18 -9.83
C LYS A 117 -4.61 17.19 -9.68
N SER A 118 -3.91 17.56 -10.75
CA SER A 118 -2.83 18.56 -10.69
C SER A 118 -3.31 19.91 -10.13
N ALA A 119 -4.54 20.33 -10.43
CA ALA A 119 -5.12 21.56 -9.88
C ALA A 119 -5.24 21.50 -8.34
N ASP A 120 -5.59 20.34 -7.78
CA ASP A 120 -5.79 20.17 -6.33
C ASP A 120 -4.46 20.15 -5.57
N VAL A 121 -3.44 19.51 -6.13
CA VAL A 121 -2.09 19.45 -5.55
C VAL A 121 -1.47 20.85 -5.46
N PHE A 122 -1.57 21.63 -6.54
CA PHE A 122 -0.96 22.96 -6.60
C PHE A 122 -1.78 24.04 -5.85
N ARG A 123 -3.01 23.75 -5.40
CA ARG A 123 -3.77 24.63 -4.47
C ARG A 123 -3.22 24.63 -3.04
N LEU A 124 -2.41 23.63 -2.66
CA LEU A 124 -1.97 23.43 -1.27
C LEU A 124 -0.96 24.48 -0.74
N ASN A 125 -0.47 25.40 -1.60
CA ASN A 125 0.53 26.42 -1.25
C ASN A 125 1.84 25.86 -0.64
N GLN A 126 2.16 24.61 -0.95
CA GLN A 126 3.39 23.93 -0.54
C GLN A 126 4.44 24.02 -1.65
N MET A 127 5.70 23.76 -1.31
CA MET A 127 6.74 23.56 -2.32
C MET A 127 6.44 22.26 -3.09
N PRO A 128 6.55 22.22 -4.43
CA PRO A 128 6.45 20.97 -5.19
C PRO A 128 7.46 19.94 -4.68
N ARG A 129 7.02 18.68 -4.56
CA ARG A 129 7.77 17.60 -3.90
C ARG A 129 9.06 17.28 -4.62
N SER A 130 9.10 17.37 -5.94
CA SER A 130 10.34 17.25 -6.73
C SER A 130 11.39 18.29 -6.35
N CYS A 131 11.00 19.50 -5.91
CA CYS A 131 11.95 20.53 -5.49
C CYS A 131 12.59 20.16 -4.14
N GLU A 132 11.82 19.60 -3.22
CA GLU A 132 12.34 19.08 -1.94
C GLU A 132 13.21 17.81 -2.14
N ILE A 133 12.79 16.88 -3.01
CA ILE A 133 13.59 15.70 -3.41
C ILE A 133 14.90 16.13 -4.09
N GLN A 134 14.85 17.14 -4.97
CA GLN A 134 16.04 17.64 -5.66
C GLN A 134 16.98 18.44 -4.73
N ALA A 135 16.44 19.09 -3.69
CA ALA A 135 17.23 19.66 -2.61
C ALA A 135 17.91 18.58 -1.77
N LEU A 136 17.21 17.47 -1.47
CA LEU A 136 17.83 16.31 -0.82
C LEU A 136 18.96 15.72 -1.68
N HIS A 137 18.74 15.51 -2.97
CA HIS A 137 19.78 15.05 -3.91
C HIS A 137 21.03 15.95 -3.88
N LEU A 138 20.87 17.27 -3.78
CA LEU A 138 21.98 18.21 -3.65
C LEU A 138 22.78 18.03 -2.35
N MET A 139 22.14 17.65 -1.24
CA MET A 139 22.82 17.34 0.03
C MET A 139 23.64 16.05 -0.03
N PHE A 140 23.30 15.14 -0.95
CA PHE A 140 24.08 13.93 -1.24
C PHE A 140 25.20 14.15 -2.28
N SER A 141 25.14 15.24 -3.04
CA SER A 141 26.13 15.56 -4.07
C SER A 141 27.46 16.04 -3.46
N PRO A 142 28.62 15.80 -4.11
CA PRO A 142 29.90 16.42 -3.74
C PRO A 142 29.85 17.95 -3.70
N ARG A 143 28.90 18.57 -4.41
CA ARG A 143 28.73 20.02 -4.51
C ARG A 143 27.89 20.64 -3.39
N ALA A 144 27.49 19.86 -2.37
CA ALA A 144 26.71 20.35 -1.23
C ALA A 144 27.39 21.57 -0.57
N GLU A 145 28.69 21.48 -0.29
CA GLU A 145 29.46 22.52 0.39
C GLU A 145 29.57 23.81 -0.44
N GLU A 146 29.78 23.70 -1.76
CA GLU A 146 29.78 24.85 -2.70
C GLU A 146 28.46 25.64 -2.62
N LEU A 147 27.35 24.92 -2.43
CA LEU A 147 25.99 25.46 -2.35
C LEU A 147 25.61 25.87 -0.91
N LYS A 148 26.54 25.81 0.05
CA LYS A 148 26.32 26.06 1.49
C LYS A 148 25.28 25.12 2.12
N LEU A 149 25.16 23.91 1.58
CA LEU A 149 24.34 22.83 2.12
C LEU A 149 25.16 21.93 3.03
N THR A 150 24.52 21.36 4.05
CA THR A 150 25.12 20.28 4.83
C THR A 150 25.26 19.04 3.95
N GLN A 151 26.48 18.50 3.85
CA GLN A 151 26.70 17.25 3.12
C GLN A 151 26.22 16.06 3.94
N LEU A 152 25.14 15.42 3.50
CA LEU A 152 24.53 14.26 4.15
C LEU A 152 24.97 12.92 3.52
N GLY A 153 25.67 12.97 2.38
CA GLY A 153 26.13 11.81 1.63
C GLY A 153 27.39 11.12 2.17
N GLY A 154 27.45 9.81 1.96
CA GLY A 154 28.63 8.98 2.16
C GLY A 154 29.61 9.05 0.97
N GLU A 155 30.33 7.95 0.73
CA GLU A 155 31.28 7.84 -0.39
C GLU A 155 30.59 7.52 -1.74
N SER A 156 29.35 7.01 -1.69
CA SER A 156 28.53 6.68 -2.87
C SER A 156 27.35 7.64 -3.03
N GLU A 157 27.04 7.98 -4.29
CA GLU A 157 25.79 8.68 -4.63
C GLU A 157 24.60 7.70 -4.52
N LEU A 158 23.50 8.16 -3.91
CA LEU A 158 22.25 7.42 -3.87
C LEU A 158 21.56 7.47 -5.24
N ASP A 159 21.03 6.33 -5.70
CA ASP A 159 20.16 6.34 -6.87
C ASP A 159 18.82 7.04 -6.60
N GLU A 160 18.11 7.39 -7.68
CA GLU A 160 16.86 8.15 -7.60
C GLU A 160 15.72 7.37 -6.90
N ALA A 161 15.77 6.04 -6.87
CA ALA A 161 14.75 5.21 -6.23
C ALA A 161 14.94 5.17 -4.70
N HIS A 162 16.17 4.94 -4.25
CA HIS A 162 16.54 5.03 -2.83
C HIS A 162 16.36 6.46 -2.29
N LEU A 163 16.71 7.49 -3.06
CA LEU A 163 16.47 8.89 -2.68
C LEU A 163 14.97 9.17 -2.48
N ARG A 164 14.10 8.70 -3.40
CA ARG A 164 12.64 8.84 -3.24
C ARG A 164 12.14 8.07 -2.01
N LYS A 165 12.56 6.80 -1.82
CA LYS A 165 12.21 5.98 -0.63
C LYS A 165 12.57 6.72 0.66
N LEU A 166 13.78 7.25 0.74
CA LEU A 166 14.29 8.01 1.88
C LEU A 166 13.52 9.31 2.13
N TYR A 167 13.31 10.13 1.09
CA TYR A 167 12.54 11.37 1.21
C TYR A 167 11.13 11.12 1.75
N PHE A 168 10.42 10.14 1.19
CA PHE A 168 9.05 9.84 1.63
C PHE A 168 9.00 9.17 3.01
N SER A 169 10.06 8.48 3.44
CA SER A 169 10.19 8.02 4.82
C SER A 169 10.32 9.22 5.79
N ILE A 170 11.23 10.16 5.52
CA ILE A 170 11.46 11.37 6.33
C ILE A 170 10.21 12.28 6.42
N VAL A 171 9.41 12.36 5.36
CA VAL A 171 8.24 13.25 5.29
C VAL A 171 6.93 12.56 5.69
N SER A 172 6.94 11.24 5.92
CA SER A 172 5.77 10.50 6.41
C SER A 172 5.38 10.91 7.84
N ASN A 173 4.15 10.55 8.24
CA ASN A 173 3.66 10.68 9.63
C ASN A 173 3.90 9.39 10.45
N GLN A 174 4.72 8.46 9.96
CA GLN A 174 5.03 7.19 10.63
C GLN A 174 6.09 7.40 11.73
N PRO A 175 6.23 6.47 12.69
CA PRO A 175 7.29 6.53 13.70
C PRO A 175 8.68 6.54 13.05
N GLY A 176 9.58 7.37 13.60
CA GLY A 176 10.92 7.62 13.02
C GLY A 176 11.86 6.42 12.96
N THR A 177 11.49 5.30 13.60
CA THR A 177 12.24 4.04 13.60
C THR A 177 12.45 3.49 12.19
N GLU A 178 11.41 3.43 11.35
CA GLU A 178 11.52 2.94 9.96
C GLU A 178 12.50 3.79 9.13
N THR A 179 12.51 5.11 9.34
CA THR A 179 13.43 6.03 8.64
C THR A 179 14.87 5.81 9.07
N LEU A 180 15.11 5.57 10.36
CA LEU A 180 16.47 5.36 10.88
C LEU A 180 17.01 3.96 10.58
N GLU A 181 16.14 2.95 10.48
CA GLU A 181 16.48 1.66 9.89
C GLU A 181 16.90 1.84 8.42
N LEU A 182 16.15 2.58 7.61
CA LEU A 182 16.53 2.85 6.22
C LEU A 182 17.85 3.65 6.09
N VAL A 183 18.09 4.63 6.95
CA VAL A 183 19.37 5.38 7.01
C VAL A 183 20.54 4.44 7.33
N ARG A 184 20.33 3.43 8.16
CA ARG A 184 21.32 2.39 8.50
C ARG A 184 21.50 1.36 7.38
N GLU A 185 20.42 0.87 6.76
CA GLU A 185 20.47 -0.01 5.58
C GLU A 185 21.29 0.60 4.46
N LEU A 186 21.08 1.90 4.18
CA LEU A 186 21.79 2.67 3.16
C LEU A 186 23.17 3.18 3.63
N SER A 187 23.61 2.84 4.85
CA SER A 187 24.91 3.22 5.42
C SER A 187 25.19 4.74 5.44
N LEU A 188 24.16 5.56 5.62
CA LEU A 188 24.22 7.02 5.48
C LEU A 188 24.72 7.70 6.77
N ARG A 189 25.98 7.43 7.14
CA ARG A 189 26.54 7.86 8.44
C ARG A 189 26.44 9.37 8.69
N LYS A 190 26.76 10.23 7.70
CA LYS A 190 26.64 11.69 7.86
C LYS A 190 25.20 12.15 8.10
N MET A 191 24.22 11.50 7.47
CA MET A 191 22.79 11.78 7.74
C MET A 191 22.39 11.32 9.15
N PHE A 192 22.85 10.15 9.59
CA PHE A 192 22.62 9.67 10.96
C PHE A 192 23.21 10.65 11.99
N ASP A 193 24.47 11.07 11.81
CA ASP A 193 25.13 12.03 12.71
C ASP A 193 24.45 13.40 12.70
N TYR A 194 23.94 13.87 11.55
CA TYR A 194 23.15 15.10 11.48
C TYR A 194 21.82 14.99 12.25
N ILE A 195 21.10 13.87 12.07
CA ILE A 195 19.85 13.61 12.81
C ILE A 195 20.13 13.63 14.31
N TRP A 196 21.19 12.96 14.77
CA TRP A 196 21.53 12.92 16.19
C TRP A 196 22.05 14.24 16.76
N ASP A 197 22.89 14.99 16.04
CA ASP A 197 23.31 16.33 16.47
C ASP A 197 22.12 17.27 16.67
N LYS A 198 21.19 17.31 15.71
CA LYS A 198 19.98 18.15 15.82
C LYS A 198 18.97 17.60 16.81
N GLY A 199 18.89 16.27 16.95
CA GLY A 199 18.07 15.60 17.94
C GLY A 199 18.47 15.93 19.37
N VAL A 200 19.76 15.81 19.69
CA VAL A 200 20.30 16.14 21.03
C VAL A 200 20.15 17.62 21.32
N HIS A 201 20.48 18.51 20.36
CA HIS A 201 20.26 19.96 20.51
C HIS A 201 18.78 20.29 20.78
N GLY A 202 17.84 19.74 20.00
CA GLY A 202 16.41 20.00 20.15
C GLY A 202 15.85 19.44 21.45
N HIS A 203 16.22 18.20 21.82
CA HIS A 203 15.79 17.58 23.06
C HIS A 203 16.31 18.34 24.30
N PHE A 204 17.60 18.68 24.34
CA PHE A 204 18.20 19.37 25.49
C PHE A 204 17.64 20.79 25.64
N ASN A 205 17.45 21.54 24.55
CA ASN A 205 16.83 22.86 24.63
C ASN A 205 15.34 22.80 25.01
N SER A 206 14.60 21.76 24.61
CA SER A 206 13.23 21.52 25.07
C SER A 206 13.17 21.28 26.59
N ARG A 207 14.02 20.39 27.12
CA ARG A 207 14.17 20.14 28.56
C ARG A 207 14.59 21.40 29.33
N TYR A 208 15.57 22.13 28.81
CA TYR A 208 16.05 23.39 29.40
C TYR A 208 14.95 24.44 29.55
N ARG A 209 14.16 24.67 28.50
CA ARG A 209 13.00 25.58 28.54
C ARG A 209 11.94 25.12 29.56
N ALA A 210 11.64 23.83 29.59
CA ALA A 210 10.68 23.26 30.55
C ALA A 210 11.13 23.46 32.01
N LEU A 211 12.42 23.36 32.30
CA LEU A 211 12.98 23.55 33.64
C LEU A 211 13.15 25.03 34.04
N LYS A 212 13.45 25.92 33.09
CA LYS A 212 13.68 27.36 33.36
C LYS A 212 12.41 28.21 33.27
N GLY A 213 11.30 27.68 32.73
CA GLY A 213 9.98 28.31 32.77
C GLY A 213 9.78 29.54 31.86
N LEU A 214 10.71 29.81 30.94
CA LEU A 214 10.65 30.92 29.99
C LEU A 214 11.11 30.48 28.59
N PRO A 215 10.66 31.14 27.50
CA PRO A 215 11.14 30.89 26.15
C PRO A 215 12.56 31.46 25.98
N ALA A 216 13.54 30.78 26.56
CA ALA A 216 14.94 31.06 26.34
C ALA A 216 15.34 30.77 24.88
N ALA A 217 16.31 31.53 24.37
CA ALA A 217 16.96 31.25 23.10
C ALA A 217 17.62 29.85 23.13
N ASP A 218 17.72 29.19 21.97
CA ASP A 218 18.43 27.92 21.89
C ASP A 218 19.91 28.13 22.22
N LEU A 219 20.39 27.37 23.21
CA LEU A 219 21.77 27.30 23.64
C LEU A 219 22.47 26.11 22.97
N LEU A 220 23.81 26.17 22.89
CA LEU A 220 24.62 25.04 22.46
C LEU A 220 24.55 23.91 23.51
N VAL A 221 24.61 22.65 23.09
CA VAL A 221 24.56 21.50 24.01
C VAL A 221 25.52 21.62 25.22
N PRO A 222 26.80 22.02 25.08
CA PRO A 222 27.68 22.23 26.23
C PRO A 222 27.21 23.32 27.21
N GLN A 223 26.55 24.37 26.72
CA GLN A 223 26.01 25.45 27.56
C GLN A 223 24.78 24.96 28.35
N VAL A 224 23.89 24.21 27.70
CA VAL A 224 22.75 23.57 28.38
C VAL A 224 23.25 22.64 29.50
N ILE A 225 24.25 21.80 29.19
CA ILE A 225 24.88 20.91 30.17
C ILE A 225 25.46 21.70 31.37
N GLN A 226 26.10 22.85 31.12
CA GLN A 226 26.64 23.70 32.20
C GLN A 226 25.55 24.39 33.03
N GLU A 227 24.42 24.78 32.43
CA GLU A 227 23.38 25.57 33.09
C GLU A 227 22.36 24.79 33.92
N ILE A 228 22.12 23.52 33.59
CA ILE A 228 21.16 22.65 34.32
C ILE A 228 21.74 21.30 34.75
N GLY A 229 22.86 20.85 34.17
CA GLY A 229 23.47 19.56 34.49
C GLY A 229 22.80 18.37 33.80
N LEU A 230 23.60 17.34 33.53
CA LEU A 230 23.15 16.08 32.94
C LEU A 230 22.12 15.31 33.79
N PRO A 231 22.22 15.26 35.14
CA PRO A 231 21.20 14.63 35.99
C PRO A 231 19.79 15.22 35.84
N ALA A 232 19.69 16.54 35.63
CA ALA A 232 18.41 17.23 35.46
C ALA A 232 17.86 17.08 34.03
N LEU A 233 18.74 17.02 33.01
CA LEU A 233 18.35 16.81 31.61
C LEU A 233 17.58 15.48 31.43
N PHE A 234 18.03 14.42 32.09
CA PHE A 234 17.46 13.07 31.97
C PHE A 234 16.47 12.68 33.08
N ASP A 235 16.22 13.56 34.06
CA ASP A 235 15.55 13.21 35.33
C ASP A 235 16.07 11.88 35.89
N GLU A 236 17.35 11.88 36.25
CA GLU A 236 18.06 10.72 36.79
C GLU A 236 17.26 10.02 37.91
N SER A 237 16.56 10.80 38.74
CA SER A 237 15.73 10.29 39.83
C SER A 237 14.55 9.43 39.37
N ALA A 238 13.92 9.76 38.24
CA ALA A 238 12.85 8.98 37.63
C ALA A 238 13.42 7.83 36.79
N LEU A 239 14.55 8.05 36.12
CA LEU A 239 15.24 7.05 35.30
C LEU A 239 15.69 5.85 36.14
N ILE A 240 16.39 6.09 37.25
CA ILE A 240 16.83 5.03 38.20
C ILE A 240 15.62 4.23 38.71
N LYS A 241 14.50 4.90 39.01
CA LYS A 241 13.26 4.23 39.44
C LYS A 241 12.65 3.36 38.33
N ARG A 242 12.63 3.84 37.07
CA ARG A 242 12.13 3.08 35.92
C ARG A 242 13.00 1.85 35.63
N TYR A 243 14.32 2.00 35.67
CA TYR A 243 15.27 0.92 35.47
C TYR A 243 15.17 -0.15 36.57
N ALA A 244 15.04 0.26 37.83
CA ALA A 244 14.77 -0.65 38.94
C ALA A 244 13.43 -1.38 38.79
N ALA A 245 12.36 -0.66 38.39
CA ALA A 245 11.05 -1.27 38.18
C ALA A 245 11.06 -2.31 37.04
N SER A 246 11.72 -2.05 35.91
CA SER A 246 11.78 -3.00 34.80
C SER A 246 12.54 -4.27 35.19
N LYS A 247 13.71 -4.15 35.84
CA LYS A 247 14.48 -5.29 36.36
C LYS A 247 13.71 -6.09 37.42
N ASN A 248 13.02 -5.43 38.35
CA ASN A 248 12.20 -6.09 39.38
C ASN A 248 11.01 -6.89 38.84
N THR A 249 10.55 -6.63 37.60
CA THR A 249 9.51 -7.47 36.96
C THR A 249 10.02 -8.79 36.39
N ALA A 250 11.31 -8.89 36.08
CA ALA A 250 11.90 -10.10 35.50
C ALA A 250 12.17 -11.21 36.54
N ASP A 251 12.52 -10.85 37.79
CA ASP A 251 13.04 -11.78 38.80
C ASP A 251 12.09 -11.97 40.00
N ARG A 252 10.83 -12.33 39.74
CA ARG A 252 9.85 -12.66 40.80
C ARG A 252 9.98 -14.09 41.32
N LYS A 253 11.00 -14.33 42.14
CA LYS A 253 11.00 -15.41 43.15
C LYS A 253 11.28 -14.82 44.53
N ALA A 254 10.31 -14.98 45.43
CA ALA A 254 10.32 -14.36 46.75
C ALA A 254 11.62 -14.65 47.52
N LYS A 255 12.24 -13.58 48.04
CA LYS A 255 13.44 -13.57 48.86
C LYS A 255 13.29 -12.55 49.98
N ASP A 256 14.11 -12.68 51.02
CA ASP A 256 14.08 -11.82 52.20
C ASP A 256 14.27 -10.33 51.84
N LEU A 257 13.65 -9.45 52.64
CA LEU A 257 13.82 -7.98 52.58
C LEU A 257 15.28 -7.51 52.50
N LYS A 258 16.21 -8.27 53.07
CA LYS A 258 17.65 -7.99 53.03
C LYS A 258 18.26 -8.27 51.66
N ASP A 259 17.84 -9.34 50.99
CA ASP A 259 18.24 -9.69 49.63
C ASP A 259 17.61 -8.71 48.63
N GLU A 260 16.35 -8.31 48.84
CA GLU A 260 15.66 -7.31 48.02
C GLU A 260 16.36 -5.94 48.09
N LEU A 261 16.73 -5.47 49.28
CA LEU A 261 17.43 -4.20 49.46
C LEU A 261 18.88 -4.24 48.94
N ALA A 262 19.55 -5.40 49.00
CA ALA A 262 20.84 -5.61 48.35
C ALA A 262 20.74 -5.60 46.82
N PHE A 263 19.68 -6.21 46.26
CA PHE A 263 19.39 -6.22 44.83
C PHE A 263 19.06 -4.83 44.29
N GLU A 264 18.23 -4.06 44.98
CA GLU A 264 17.97 -2.66 44.61
C GLU A 264 19.25 -1.81 44.59
N ASN A 265 20.13 -1.99 45.58
CA ASN A 265 21.39 -1.25 45.63
C ASN A 265 22.36 -1.67 44.52
N ALA A 266 22.38 -2.96 44.16
CA ALA A 266 23.14 -3.45 43.01
C ALA A 266 22.63 -2.85 41.70
N ILE A 267 21.31 -2.82 41.49
CA ILE A 267 20.69 -2.21 40.30
C ILE A 267 20.97 -0.70 40.25
N LYS A 268 20.84 0.02 41.37
CA LYS A 268 21.18 1.45 41.47
C LYS A 268 22.64 1.70 41.07
N SER A 269 23.57 0.90 41.58
CA SER A 269 24.98 0.98 41.20
C SER A 269 25.22 0.68 39.71
N GLU A 270 24.52 -0.32 39.14
CA GLU A 270 24.61 -0.66 37.71
C GLU A 270 24.16 0.50 36.83
N ILE A 271 23.00 1.12 37.12
CA ILE A 271 22.48 2.22 36.31
C ILE A 271 23.29 3.50 36.49
N THR A 272 23.78 3.82 37.70
CA THR A 272 24.69 4.96 37.89
C THR A 272 25.99 4.78 37.09
N GLY A 273 26.60 3.59 37.10
CA GLY A 273 27.79 3.33 36.27
C GLY A 273 27.55 3.44 34.76
N LYS A 274 26.34 3.10 34.28
CA LYS A 274 25.93 3.33 32.88
C LYS A 274 25.72 4.83 32.59
N LEU A 275 25.08 5.56 33.50
CA LEU A 275 24.85 7.00 33.37
C LEU A 275 26.15 7.79 33.39
N ASP A 276 27.12 7.44 34.25
CA ASP A 276 28.43 8.08 34.28
C ASP A 276 29.14 7.95 32.92
N GLY A 277 29.10 6.76 32.29
CA GLY A 277 29.62 6.57 30.93
C GLY A 277 28.91 7.41 29.87
N ILE A 278 27.58 7.54 29.95
CA ILE A 278 26.79 8.43 29.08
C ILE A 278 27.16 9.91 29.32
N TYR A 279 27.37 10.29 30.58
CA TYR A 279 27.71 11.66 30.96
C TYR A 279 29.11 12.05 30.50
N ASP A 280 30.08 11.15 30.58
CA ASP A 280 31.44 11.39 30.06
C ASP A 280 31.48 11.46 28.52
N MET A 281 30.62 10.72 27.80
CA MET A 281 30.45 10.93 26.37
C MET A 281 29.86 12.32 26.06
N LEU A 282 28.80 12.73 26.76
CA LEU A 282 28.13 14.01 26.53
C LEU A 282 28.95 15.24 26.98
N ARG A 283 29.86 15.09 27.95
CA ARG A 283 30.87 16.11 28.30
C ARG A 283 31.83 16.40 27.14
N ASN A 284 32.10 15.40 26.30
CA ASN A 284 32.97 15.49 25.13
C ASN A 284 32.17 15.72 23.83
N PHE A 285 31.14 16.56 23.87
CA PHE A 285 30.30 16.85 22.70
C PHE A 285 31.05 17.68 21.63
N PRO A 286 30.94 17.34 20.32
CA PRO A 286 30.19 16.23 19.74
C PRO A 286 30.88 14.87 19.93
N CYS A 287 30.10 13.86 20.33
CA CYS A 287 30.55 12.49 20.58
C CYS A 287 30.12 11.53 19.46
N ASP A 288 30.56 10.26 19.50
CA ASP A 288 30.03 9.24 18.58
C ASP A 288 28.57 8.91 18.92
N PHE A 289 27.66 9.44 18.10
CA PHE A 289 26.22 9.24 18.26
C PHE A 289 25.77 7.78 18.11
N GLY A 290 26.54 6.96 17.39
CA GLY A 290 26.27 5.52 17.29
C GLY A 290 26.50 4.83 18.64
N VAL A 291 27.61 5.12 19.29
CA VAL A 291 27.94 4.59 20.63
C VAL A 291 27.00 5.16 21.69
N LEU A 292 26.74 6.47 21.67
CA LEU A 292 25.80 7.13 22.60
C LEU A 292 24.42 6.48 22.54
N ARG A 293 23.88 6.23 21.34
CA ARG A 293 22.57 5.63 21.16
C ARG A 293 22.45 4.26 21.81
N GLU A 294 23.40 3.35 21.54
CA GLU A 294 23.31 2.00 22.09
C GLU A 294 23.53 2.02 23.61
N ALA A 295 24.40 2.90 24.13
CA ALA A 295 24.55 3.12 25.58
C ALA A 295 23.25 3.63 26.26
N LEU A 296 22.52 4.57 25.62
CA LEU A 296 21.20 5.02 26.10
C LEU A 296 20.20 3.85 26.13
N LYS A 297 20.19 2.97 25.13
CA LYS A 297 19.34 1.78 25.11
C LYS A 297 19.73 0.77 26.21
N ASP A 298 21.03 0.53 26.41
CA ASP A 298 21.54 -0.35 27.48
C ASP A 298 21.22 0.18 28.89
N ALA A 299 21.01 1.48 29.04
CA ALA A 299 20.52 2.14 30.25
C ALA A 299 18.97 2.16 30.38
N GLY A 300 18.23 1.55 29.44
CA GLY A 300 16.76 1.53 29.44
C GLY A 300 16.12 2.90 29.14
N MET A 301 16.82 3.76 28.38
CA MET A 301 16.38 5.12 28.04
C MET A 301 15.72 5.18 26.66
N GLU A 302 14.97 4.15 26.27
CA GLU A 302 14.38 4.04 24.92
C GLU A 302 13.52 5.26 24.56
N LEU A 303 12.77 5.78 25.53
CA LEU A 303 11.94 6.99 25.35
C LEU A 303 12.78 8.25 25.08
N GLU A 304 13.97 8.40 25.67
CA GLU A 304 14.83 9.55 25.38
C GLU A 304 15.51 9.38 24.01
N VAL A 305 15.85 8.15 23.62
CA VAL A 305 16.30 7.84 22.25
C VAL A 305 15.22 8.20 21.23
N ASP A 306 13.97 7.77 21.44
CA ASP A 306 12.85 8.08 20.55
C ASP A 306 12.60 9.60 20.44
N LEU A 307 12.69 10.35 21.55
CA LEU A 307 12.53 11.81 21.55
C LEU A 307 13.68 12.53 20.83
N ILE A 308 14.93 12.08 20.99
CA ILE A 308 16.10 12.59 20.26
C ILE A 308 15.95 12.30 18.77
N GLU A 309 15.61 11.06 18.40
CA GLU A 309 15.43 10.62 17.01
C GLU A 309 14.29 11.39 16.31
N GLN A 310 13.15 11.58 16.99
CA GLN A 310 12.02 12.38 16.47
C GLN A 310 12.37 13.87 16.30
N ALA A 311 13.05 14.48 17.27
CA ALA A 311 13.49 15.87 17.18
C ALA A 311 14.47 16.07 16.01
N GLY A 312 15.41 15.14 15.85
CA GLY A 312 16.39 15.14 14.76
C GLY A 312 15.74 14.97 13.38
N LEU A 313 14.79 14.04 13.25
CA LEU A 313 14.03 13.83 12.01
C LEU A 313 13.15 15.04 11.66
N SER A 314 12.52 15.71 12.63
CA SER A 314 11.81 16.96 12.34
C SER A 314 12.77 18.05 11.86
N ALA A 315 13.92 18.22 12.51
CA ALA A 315 14.93 19.20 12.10
C ALA A 315 15.44 18.92 10.67
N LEU A 316 15.70 17.65 10.32
CA LEU A 316 16.06 17.24 8.96
C LEU A 316 14.94 17.53 7.94
N ARG A 317 13.70 17.17 8.26
CA ARG A 317 12.52 17.43 7.43
C ARG A 317 12.34 18.93 7.16
N ASP A 318 12.48 19.76 8.18
CA ASP A 318 12.30 21.20 8.08
C ASP A 318 13.50 21.87 7.39
N TYR A 319 14.71 21.32 7.53
CA TYR A 319 15.88 21.71 6.74
C TYR A 319 15.68 21.43 5.24
N ILE A 320 15.25 20.21 4.86
CA ILE A 320 14.96 19.86 3.45
C ILE A 320 13.89 20.80 2.85
N ARG A 321 12.80 21.05 3.59
CA ARG A 321 11.75 22.01 3.19
C ARG A 321 12.27 23.44 3.07
N GLY A 322 13.23 23.84 3.91
CA GLY A 322 13.94 25.12 3.81
C GLY A 322 14.73 25.25 2.51
N GLN A 323 15.44 24.19 2.11
CA GLN A 323 16.30 24.18 0.91
C GLN A 323 15.56 23.94 -0.41
N GLY A 324 14.25 23.70 -0.41
CA GLY A 324 13.45 23.47 -1.61
C GLY A 324 13.57 24.56 -2.70
N LEU A 325 13.90 25.81 -2.33
CA LEU A 325 14.17 26.90 -3.27
C LEU A 325 15.38 26.62 -4.19
N LEU A 326 16.42 25.97 -3.67
CA LEU A 326 17.59 25.58 -4.47
C LEU A 326 17.23 24.43 -5.42
N GLY A 327 16.43 23.46 -4.95
CA GLY A 327 15.93 22.37 -5.77
C GLY A 327 15.03 22.86 -6.92
N ALA A 328 14.23 23.90 -6.71
CA ALA A 328 13.34 24.47 -7.73
C ALA A 328 14.08 24.94 -8.99
N ARG A 329 15.30 25.47 -8.85
CA ARG A 329 16.14 25.85 -10.00
C ARG A 329 16.46 24.64 -10.89
N LEU A 330 16.96 23.56 -10.31
CA LEU A 330 17.29 22.33 -11.03
C LEU A 330 16.05 21.62 -11.61
N VAL A 331 14.93 21.65 -10.88
CA VAL A 331 13.64 21.17 -11.40
C VAL A 331 13.20 21.98 -12.62
N SER A 332 13.38 23.31 -12.59
CA SER A 332 13.05 24.17 -13.73
C SER A 332 13.90 23.84 -14.97
N GLU A 333 15.20 23.62 -14.79
CA GLU A 333 16.13 23.23 -15.86
C GLU A 333 15.77 21.84 -16.43
N ARG A 334 15.48 20.85 -15.57
CA ARG A 334 15.07 19.48 -15.95
C ARG A 334 13.82 19.46 -16.82
N TYR A 335 12.79 20.24 -16.45
CA TYR A 335 11.49 20.23 -17.14
C TYR A 335 11.29 21.36 -18.16
N GLY A 336 12.26 22.27 -18.33
CA GLY A 336 12.14 23.42 -19.22
C GLY A 336 11.11 24.45 -18.75
N LEU A 337 11.04 24.66 -17.43
CA LEU A 337 10.28 25.73 -16.79
C LEU A 337 11.21 26.90 -16.50
N VAL A 338 10.66 28.10 -16.37
CA VAL A 338 11.38 29.30 -15.91
C VAL A 338 11.20 29.41 -14.40
N CYS A 339 12.30 29.33 -13.64
CA CYS A 339 12.28 29.67 -12.22
C CYS A 339 12.06 31.19 -12.05
N PRO A 340 11.04 31.64 -11.29
CA PRO A 340 10.85 33.06 -11.04
C PRO A 340 12.04 33.66 -10.28
N VAL A 341 12.28 34.96 -10.45
CA VAL A 341 13.24 35.70 -9.62
C VAL A 341 12.56 35.98 -8.27
N LEU A 342 13.18 35.54 -7.18
CA LEU A 342 12.60 35.57 -5.83
C LEU A 342 13.49 36.34 -4.88
N SER A 343 12.88 37.11 -3.97
CA SER A 343 13.58 37.58 -2.79
C SER A 343 13.63 36.48 -1.74
N TYR A 344 14.82 36.19 -1.22
CA TYR A 344 14.99 35.25 -0.10
C TYR A 344 14.47 35.81 1.24
N SER A 345 13.98 37.06 1.28
CA SER A 345 13.43 37.70 2.48
C SER A 345 12.10 37.10 2.95
N ASP A 346 11.31 36.51 2.05
CA ASP A 346 10.07 35.80 2.41
C ASP A 346 10.02 34.41 1.73
N PRO A 347 10.38 33.33 2.46
CA PRO A 347 10.35 31.98 1.91
C PRO A 347 8.93 31.45 1.68
N ALA A 348 7.90 31.99 2.35
CA ALA A 348 6.51 31.57 2.15
C ALA A 348 5.95 32.15 0.85
N GLN A 349 6.16 33.45 0.62
CA GLN A 349 5.84 34.08 -0.66
C GLN A 349 6.61 33.42 -1.80
N ALA A 350 7.92 33.16 -1.62
CA ALA A 350 8.74 32.49 -2.63
C ALA A 350 8.22 31.10 -3.02
N ARG A 351 7.79 30.28 -2.03
CA ARG A 351 7.13 28.99 -2.27
C ARG A 351 5.85 29.13 -3.08
N HIS A 352 4.96 30.04 -2.68
CA HIS A 352 3.70 30.29 -3.40
C HIS A 352 3.95 30.74 -4.84
N THR A 353 4.90 31.66 -5.07
CA THR A 353 5.26 32.14 -6.41
C THR A 353 5.83 31.02 -7.30
N ILE A 354 6.72 30.17 -6.80
CA ILE A 354 7.21 28.99 -7.55
C ILE A 354 6.04 28.06 -7.88
N ASN A 355 5.24 27.70 -6.89
CA ASN A 355 4.16 26.73 -7.02
C ASN A 355 3.15 27.17 -8.11
N SER A 356 2.63 28.40 -8.02
CA SER A 356 1.73 28.96 -9.03
C SER A 356 2.39 29.09 -10.42
N SER A 357 3.64 29.55 -10.48
CA SER A 357 4.38 29.73 -11.74
C SER A 357 4.65 28.39 -12.45
N PHE A 358 5.07 27.37 -11.71
CA PHE A 358 5.33 26.02 -12.24
C PHE A 358 4.03 25.34 -12.68
N TYR A 359 2.91 25.58 -12.00
CA TYR A 359 1.61 25.11 -12.43
C TYR A 359 1.21 25.70 -13.79
N GLU A 360 1.20 27.04 -13.91
CA GLU A 360 0.82 27.73 -15.14
C GLU A 360 1.72 27.41 -16.34
N GLN A 361 3.02 27.27 -16.11
CA GLN A 361 3.98 26.85 -17.14
C GLN A 361 3.83 25.36 -17.48
N GLY A 362 3.54 24.53 -16.47
CA GLY A 362 3.33 23.09 -16.59
C GLY A 362 2.25 22.74 -17.60
N LEU A 363 1.12 23.44 -17.56
CA LEU A 363 -0.01 23.20 -18.48
C LEU A 363 0.33 23.46 -19.96
N LYS A 364 1.29 24.36 -20.23
CA LYS A 364 1.62 24.90 -21.56
C LYS A 364 2.58 24.02 -22.37
N SER A 365 3.29 23.06 -21.77
CA SER A 365 4.29 22.24 -22.47
C SER A 365 4.22 20.74 -22.16
N LYS A 366 4.72 19.88 -23.06
CA LYS A 366 4.71 18.42 -22.85
C LYS A 366 5.59 17.99 -21.66
N LYS A 367 6.76 18.60 -21.48
CA LYS A 367 7.63 18.39 -20.31
C LYS A 367 7.00 18.96 -19.03
N GLY A 368 6.29 20.08 -19.13
CA GLY A 368 5.53 20.66 -18.04
C GLY A 368 4.43 19.73 -17.52
N ARG A 369 3.64 19.12 -18.41
CA ARG A 369 2.61 18.14 -18.01
C ARG A 369 3.22 16.89 -17.37
N TYR A 370 4.38 16.44 -17.85
CA TYR A 370 5.13 15.36 -17.21
C TYR A 370 5.46 15.70 -15.74
N PHE A 371 5.97 16.91 -15.49
CA PHE A 371 6.21 17.42 -14.14
C PHE A 371 4.93 17.45 -13.29
N LEU A 372 3.83 18.00 -13.81
CA LEU A 372 2.54 18.04 -13.09
C LEU A 372 2.04 16.64 -12.68
N ARG A 373 2.19 15.65 -13.57
CA ARG A 373 1.77 14.27 -13.31
C ARG A 373 2.66 13.58 -12.28
N ALA A 374 3.97 13.82 -12.33
CA ALA A 374 4.91 13.34 -11.31
C ALA A 374 4.59 13.96 -9.93
N GLU A 375 4.29 15.27 -9.88
CA GLU A 375 3.85 15.94 -8.65
C GLU A 375 2.54 15.38 -8.08
N VAL A 376 1.60 14.98 -8.94
CA VAL A 376 0.41 14.27 -8.47
C VAL A 376 0.78 12.93 -7.81
N LEU A 377 1.65 12.12 -8.44
CA LEU A 377 2.12 10.86 -7.82
C LEU A 377 2.85 11.11 -6.49
N TYR A 378 3.68 12.16 -6.39
CA TYR A 378 4.38 12.49 -5.14
C TYR A 378 3.44 12.87 -4.00
N ASN A 379 2.24 13.37 -4.30
CA ASN A 379 1.22 13.74 -3.31
C ASN A 379 0.12 12.68 -3.16
N LEU A 380 0.21 11.53 -3.85
CA LEU A 380 -0.66 10.39 -3.57
C LEU A 380 -0.36 9.79 -2.20
N GLN A 381 -1.42 9.54 -1.43
CA GLN A 381 -1.36 8.65 -0.27
C GLN A 381 -1.46 7.21 -0.78
N PRO A 382 -0.43 6.36 -0.61
CA PRO A 382 -0.54 4.96 -0.95
C PRO A 382 -1.49 4.29 0.06
N PHE A 383 -2.47 3.56 -0.44
CA PHE A 383 -3.29 2.65 0.38
C PHE A 383 -3.33 1.23 -0.21
N VAL A 384 -2.70 1.01 -1.37
CA VAL A 384 -2.47 -0.30 -1.98
C VAL A 384 -1.06 -0.77 -1.62
N LYS A 385 -0.96 -1.93 -0.98
CA LYS A 385 0.31 -2.59 -0.63
C LYS A 385 0.82 -3.41 -1.82
N GLU A 386 -0.02 -4.27 -2.38
CA GLU A 386 0.28 -5.07 -3.57
C GLU A 386 -0.97 -5.24 -4.43
N GLY A 387 -0.80 -5.54 -5.71
CA GLY A 387 -1.89 -6.10 -6.50
C GLY A 387 -1.40 -7.06 -7.57
N ARG A 388 -2.22 -8.07 -7.84
CA ARG A 388 -1.96 -9.18 -8.75
C ARG A 388 -3.16 -9.33 -9.68
N CYS A 389 -2.91 -9.71 -10.92
CA CYS A 389 -3.96 -9.95 -11.88
C CYS A 389 -3.69 -11.23 -12.65
N HIS A 390 -4.69 -12.11 -12.70
CA HIS A 390 -4.61 -13.44 -13.29
C HIS A 390 -5.70 -13.59 -14.36
N LYS A 391 -5.31 -14.14 -15.49
CA LYS A 391 -6.20 -14.59 -16.56
C LYS A 391 -6.50 -16.07 -16.35
N LEU A 392 -7.72 -16.36 -15.94
CA LEU A 392 -8.19 -17.70 -15.63
C LEU A 392 -8.58 -18.48 -16.90
N PRO A 393 -8.56 -19.84 -16.85
CA PRO A 393 -9.12 -20.69 -17.89
C PRO A 393 -10.55 -20.29 -18.28
N GLY A 394 -10.90 -20.45 -19.57
CA GLY A 394 -12.19 -20.00 -20.10
C GLY A 394 -12.29 -18.50 -20.38
N GLY A 395 -11.24 -17.72 -20.11
CA GLY A 395 -11.22 -16.28 -20.39
C GLY A 395 -11.91 -15.45 -19.32
N TYR A 396 -11.66 -15.79 -18.04
CA TYR A 396 -12.09 -15.01 -16.88
C TYR A 396 -10.93 -14.21 -16.28
N LEU A 397 -11.28 -13.19 -15.50
CA LEU A 397 -10.38 -12.28 -14.81
C LEU A 397 -10.48 -12.50 -13.31
N LEU A 398 -9.33 -12.59 -12.63
CA LEU A 398 -9.19 -12.40 -11.20
C LEU A 398 -8.17 -11.28 -10.96
N ALA A 399 -8.62 -10.13 -10.45
CA ALA A 399 -7.72 -9.11 -9.91
C ALA A 399 -7.82 -9.11 -8.39
N LEU A 400 -6.66 -9.12 -7.73
CA LEU A 400 -6.49 -9.04 -6.28
C LEU A 400 -5.72 -7.76 -5.97
N ILE A 401 -6.21 -6.97 -5.02
CA ILE A 401 -5.54 -5.78 -4.51
C ILE A 401 -5.51 -5.89 -2.98
N GLU A 402 -4.32 -5.97 -2.41
CA GLU A 402 -4.10 -5.92 -0.96
C GLU A 402 -3.86 -4.46 -0.54
N THR A 403 -4.59 -3.99 0.46
CA THR A 403 -4.38 -2.65 1.03
C THR A 403 -3.31 -2.66 2.13
N ILE A 404 -2.81 -1.49 2.49
CA ILE A 404 -1.87 -1.33 3.61
C ILE A 404 -2.51 -1.80 4.94
N ASP A 405 -3.82 -1.62 5.11
CA ASP A 405 -4.59 -2.08 6.27
C ASP A 405 -4.84 -3.61 6.31
N GLY A 406 -4.26 -4.36 5.37
CA GLY A 406 -4.46 -5.80 5.24
C GLY A 406 -5.87 -6.21 4.80
N GLU A 407 -6.60 -5.32 4.12
CA GLU A 407 -7.84 -5.69 3.42
C GLU A 407 -7.52 -6.20 2.01
N GLU A 408 -7.99 -7.39 1.67
CA GLU A 408 -7.87 -7.99 0.35
C GLU A 408 -9.15 -7.75 -0.46
N HIS A 409 -9.00 -7.11 -1.61
CA HIS A 409 -10.08 -6.81 -2.56
C HIS A 409 -9.95 -7.69 -3.79
N TYR A 410 -10.93 -8.55 -4.01
CA TYR A 410 -11.01 -9.46 -5.15
C TYR A 410 -12.07 -8.98 -6.13
N LEU A 411 -11.68 -8.79 -7.39
CA LEU A 411 -12.58 -8.50 -8.50
C LEU A 411 -12.62 -9.69 -9.46
N PHE A 412 -13.82 -10.18 -9.74
CA PHE A 412 -14.09 -11.26 -10.68
C PHE A 412 -14.87 -10.74 -11.88
N GLY A 413 -14.45 -11.14 -13.07
CA GLY A 413 -15.12 -10.73 -14.30
C GLY A 413 -14.75 -11.61 -15.47
N ARG A 414 -15.23 -11.25 -16.66
CA ARG A 414 -14.72 -11.79 -17.91
C ARG A 414 -13.38 -11.12 -18.21
N PHE A 415 -12.42 -11.87 -18.75
CA PHE A 415 -11.19 -11.28 -19.23
C PHE A 415 -11.51 -10.34 -20.40
N PRO A 416 -11.20 -9.04 -20.32
CA PRO A 416 -11.44 -8.10 -21.41
C PRO A 416 -10.71 -8.53 -22.71
N SER A 417 -11.17 -8.05 -23.88
CA SER A 417 -10.46 -8.29 -25.14
C SER A 417 -9.11 -7.55 -25.18
N ARG A 418 -8.24 -7.86 -26.16
CA ARG A 418 -6.89 -7.25 -26.25
C ARG A 418 -6.91 -5.71 -26.30
N VAL A 419 -7.96 -5.11 -26.87
CA VAL A 419 -8.16 -3.66 -26.95
C VAL A 419 -8.70 -3.08 -25.63
N GLU A 420 -9.42 -3.88 -24.86
CA GLU A 420 -10.08 -3.50 -23.61
C GLU A 420 -9.21 -3.74 -22.38
N GLN A 421 -8.32 -4.75 -22.40
CA GLN A 421 -7.46 -5.15 -21.27
C GLN A 421 -6.71 -3.97 -20.67
N ILE A 422 -6.10 -3.19 -21.55
CA ILE A 422 -5.25 -2.09 -21.15
C ILE A 422 -6.09 -0.95 -20.56
N ASN A 423 -7.20 -0.60 -21.21
CA ASN A 423 -8.13 0.41 -20.71
C ASN A 423 -8.71 -0.01 -19.36
N PHE A 424 -9.11 -1.26 -19.20
CA PHE A 424 -9.65 -1.79 -17.94
C PHE A 424 -8.60 -1.75 -16.81
N ILE A 425 -7.38 -2.20 -17.07
CA ILE A 425 -6.30 -2.23 -16.06
C ILE A 425 -5.90 -0.81 -15.66
N LEU A 426 -5.71 0.11 -16.61
CA LEU A 426 -5.41 1.50 -16.30
C LEU A 426 -6.58 2.24 -15.64
N THR A 427 -7.83 1.82 -15.90
CA THR A 427 -9.02 2.30 -15.16
C THR A 427 -8.99 1.81 -13.71
N ALA A 428 -8.69 0.53 -13.49
CA ALA A 428 -8.56 -0.04 -12.14
C ALA A 428 -7.49 0.70 -11.35
N LEU A 429 -6.27 0.77 -11.89
CA LEU A 429 -5.15 1.47 -11.27
C LEU A 429 -5.46 2.95 -11.06
N GLY A 430 -6.03 3.63 -12.06
CA GLY A 430 -6.49 5.01 -11.94
C GLY A 430 -7.43 5.20 -10.75
N TYR A 431 -8.46 4.37 -10.60
CA TYR A 431 -9.40 4.50 -9.47
C TYR A 431 -8.77 4.14 -8.12
N PHE A 432 -7.97 3.07 -8.06
CA PHE A 432 -7.26 2.62 -6.84
C PHE A 432 -6.10 3.52 -6.40
N PHE A 433 -5.84 4.62 -7.10
CA PHE A 433 -4.91 5.65 -6.68
C PHE A 433 -5.48 7.07 -6.75
N PHE A 434 -6.69 7.27 -7.30
CA PHE A 434 -7.35 8.58 -7.39
C PHE A 434 -8.33 8.85 -6.24
N PHE A 435 -9.00 7.80 -5.74
CA PHE A 435 -9.96 7.90 -4.64
C PHE A 435 -9.29 7.60 -3.32
N ASP A 436 -9.57 8.40 -2.29
CA ASP A 436 -8.98 8.26 -0.94
C ASP A 436 -9.61 7.09 -0.13
N SER A 437 -10.23 6.11 -0.81
CA SER A 437 -10.87 4.94 -0.20
C SER A 437 -10.87 3.75 -1.17
N PRO A 438 -10.37 2.57 -0.76
CA PRO A 438 -10.45 1.34 -1.55
C PRO A 438 -11.88 0.99 -1.97
N GLN A 439 -12.85 1.22 -1.08
CA GLN A 439 -14.26 0.90 -1.34
C GLN A 439 -14.86 1.81 -2.42
N ARG A 440 -14.52 3.11 -2.43
CA ARG A 440 -14.93 4.05 -3.50
C ARG A 440 -14.23 3.74 -4.83
N ALA A 441 -12.96 3.35 -4.78
CA ALA A 441 -12.20 2.90 -5.94
C ALA A 441 -12.83 1.65 -6.59
N VAL A 442 -13.14 0.63 -5.78
CA VAL A 442 -13.86 -0.57 -6.24
C VAL A 442 -15.22 -0.19 -6.80
N ALA A 443 -16.06 0.54 -6.07
CA ALA A 443 -17.42 0.84 -6.50
C ALA A 443 -17.41 1.55 -7.87
N SER A 444 -16.47 2.47 -8.06
CA SER A 444 -16.24 3.15 -9.34
C SER A 444 -15.72 2.21 -10.44
N LEU A 445 -14.82 1.29 -10.10
CA LEU A 445 -14.30 0.29 -11.05
C LEU A 445 -15.38 -0.72 -11.47
N VAL A 446 -16.15 -1.25 -10.53
CA VAL A 446 -17.26 -2.18 -10.78
C VAL A 446 -18.33 -1.49 -11.61
N LYS A 447 -18.71 -0.25 -11.26
CA LYS A 447 -19.64 0.57 -12.04
C LYS A 447 -19.14 0.78 -13.47
N HIS A 448 -17.90 1.25 -13.64
CA HIS A 448 -17.30 1.47 -14.96
C HIS A 448 -17.18 0.17 -15.77
N TYR A 449 -16.81 -0.95 -15.13
CA TYR A 449 -16.75 -2.26 -15.75
C TYR A 449 -18.13 -2.73 -16.21
N LEU A 450 -19.17 -2.60 -15.38
CA LEU A 450 -20.54 -2.97 -15.76
C LEU A 450 -21.08 -2.06 -16.88
N GLU A 451 -21.00 -0.74 -16.71
CA GLU A 451 -21.58 0.24 -17.63
C GLU A 451 -20.88 0.31 -18.99
N ARG A 452 -19.53 0.28 -19.03
CA ARG A 452 -18.77 0.44 -20.29
C ARG A 452 -18.23 -0.86 -20.88
N PHE A 453 -17.61 -1.71 -20.06
CA PHE A 453 -16.97 -2.93 -20.57
C PHE A 453 -17.99 -4.07 -20.78
N SER A 454 -18.82 -4.35 -19.79
CA SER A 454 -19.82 -5.42 -19.89
C SER A 454 -20.91 -5.11 -20.92
N GLY A 455 -21.32 -3.84 -21.04
CA GLY A 455 -22.25 -3.38 -22.08
C GLY A 455 -21.71 -3.65 -23.49
N ASN A 456 -20.49 -3.19 -23.82
CA ASN A 456 -19.88 -3.41 -25.13
C ASN A 456 -19.65 -4.91 -25.41
N VAL A 457 -19.24 -5.70 -24.40
CA VAL A 457 -19.10 -7.16 -24.54
C VAL A 457 -20.44 -7.84 -24.84
N ARG A 458 -21.53 -7.47 -24.14
CA ARG A 458 -22.87 -8.01 -24.41
C ARG A 458 -23.37 -7.63 -25.80
N VAL A 459 -23.18 -6.37 -26.22
CA VAL A 459 -23.57 -5.91 -27.57
C VAL A 459 -22.77 -6.64 -28.66
N ASN A 460 -21.44 -6.73 -28.53
CA ASN A 460 -20.61 -7.45 -29.50
C ASN A 460 -20.95 -8.95 -29.56
N HIS A 461 -21.33 -9.55 -28.43
CA HIS A 461 -21.78 -10.94 -28.39
C HIS A 461 -23.16 -11.14 -29.01
N ALA A 462 -24.10 -10.23 -28.73
CA ALA A 462 -25.43 -10.18 -29.37
C ALA A 462 -25.31 -10.03 -30.88
N VAL A 463 -24.47 -9.12 -31.38
CA VAL A 463 -24.16 -8.97 -32.82
C VAL A 463 -23.57 -10.27 -33.39
N LYS A 464 -22.61 -10.90 -32.71
CA LYS A 464 -22.01 -12.15 -33.19
C LYS A 464 -23.03 -13.29 -33.28
N LYS A 465 -23.89 -13.45 -32.27
CA LYS A 465 -24.96 -14.45 -32.28
C LYS A 465 -26.07 -14.13 -33.30
N MET A 466 -26.44 -12.86 -33.45
CA MET A 466 -27.34 -12.39 -34.49
C MET A 466 -26.81 -12.75 -35.89
N LEU A 467 -25.52 -12.53 -36.18
CA LEU A 467 -24.90 -12.90 -37.45
C LEU A 467 -24.87 -14.42 -37.70
N VAL A 468 -24.69 -15.23 -36.66
CA VAL A 468 -24.74 -16.71 -36.78
C VAL A 468 -26.18 -17.23 -36.93
N ALA A 469 -27.15 -16.58 -36.28
CA ALA A 469 -28.57 -16.94 -36.37
C ALA A 469 -29.23 -16.45 -37.67
N LEU A 470 -28.76 -15.33 -38.24
CA LEU A 470 -29.24 -14.69 -39.47
C LEU A 470 -29.56 -15.69 -40.61
N PRO A 471 -28.65 -16.57 -41.07
CA PRO A 471 -28.94 -17.51 -42.15
C PRO A 471 -30.04 -18.52 -41.80
N ILE A 472 -30.13 -18.95 -40.54
CA ILE A 472 -31.14 -19.90 -40.06
C ILE A 472 -32.51 -19.21 -39.99
N VAL A 473 -32.58 -18.02 -39.42
CA VAL A 473 -33.82 -17.24 -39.30
C VAL A 473 -34.34 -16.85 -40.68
N LEU A 474 -33.47 -16.37 -41.58
CA LEU A 474 -33.85 -16.05 -42.97
C LEU A 474 -34.33 -17.29 -43.74
N GLY A 475 -33.62 -18.42 -43.65
CA GLY A 475 -34.02 -19.65 -44.33
C GLY A 475 -35.39 -20.16 -43.86
N LEU A 476 -35.65 -20.11 -42.55
CA LEU A 476 -36.91 -20.57 -41.95
C LEU A 476 -38.06 -19.59 -42.26
N ALA A 477 -37.80 -18.27 -42.20
CA ALA A 477 -38.78 -17.25 -42.60
C ALA A 477 -39.15 -17.32 -44.09
N PHE A 478 -38.16 -17.56 -44.97
CA PHE A 478 -38.38 -17.75 -46.41
C PHE A 478 -39.20 -19.00 -46.69
N LEU A 479 -38.90 -20.12 -46.02
CA LEU A 479 -39.64 -21.38 -46.15
C LEU A 479 -41.10 -21.23 -45.69
N VAL A 480 -41.35 -20.56 -44.56
CA VAL A 480 -42.72 -20.28 -44.08
C VAL A 480 -43.44 -19.30 -45.01
N GLY A 481 -42.76 -18.27 -45.53
CA GLY A 481 -43.31 -17.36 -46.53
C GLY A 481 -43.75 -18.07 -47.82
N ILE A 482 -42.92 -18.97 -48.36
CA ILE A 482 -43.28 -19.81 -49.52
C ILE A 482 -44.48 -20.70 -49.21
N LEU A 483 -44.50 -21.38 -48.06
CA LEU A 483 -45.63 -22.22 -47.65
C LEU A 483 -46.93 -21.41 -47.54
N TYR A 484 -46.86 -20.21 -46.95
CA TYR A 484 -48.01 -19.32 -46.87
C TYR A 484 -48.50 -18.88 -48.27
N TYR A 485 -47.58 -18.50 -49.16
CA TYR A 485 -47.91 -18.13 -50.53
C TYR A 485 -48.55 -19.28 -51.31
N LEU A 486 -48.01 -20.51 -51.20
CA LEU A 486 -48.56 -21.70 -51.85
C LEU A 486 -49.94 -22.09 -51.31
N THR A 487 -50.24 -21.75 -50.04
CA THR A 487 -51.52 -22.10 -49.40
C THR A 487 -52.61 -21.06 -49.67
N PHE A 488 -52.28 -19.76 -49.70
CA PHE A 488 -53.26 -18.67 -49.75
C PHE A 488 -53.18 -17.78 -51.01
N GLY A 489 -52.16 -17.95 -51.86
CA GLY A 489 -51.99 -17.23 -53.14
C GLY A 489 -51.67 -15.72 -53.02
N ARG A 490 -51.59 -15.18 -51.80
CA ARG A 490 -51.44 -13.73 -51.56
C ARG A 490 -49.99 -13.34 -51.29
N LEU A 491 -49.33 -12.81 -52.32
CA LEU A 491 -47.92 -12.41 -52.28
C LEU A 491 -47.62 -11.40 -51.14
N ALA A 492 -48.39 -10.33 -51.03
CA ALA A 492 -48.17 -9.27 -50.03
C ALA A 492 -48.29 -9.78 -48.58
N GLU A 493 -49.26 -10.67 -48.30
CA GLU A 493 -49.44 -11.27 -46.98
C GLU A 493 -48.32 -12.27 -46.67
N SER A 494 -47.88 -13.06 -47.64
CA SER A 494 -46.74 -13.98 -47.47
C SER A 494 -45.42 -13.24 -47.15
N ALA A 495 -45.20 -12.08 -47.78
CA ALA A 495 -44.05 -11.22 -47.51
C ALA A 495 -44.12 -10.58 -46.10
N LEU A 496 -45.31 -10.17 -45.64
CA LEU A 496 -45.53 -9.69 -44.28
C LEU A 496 -45.29 -10.78 -43.23
N VAL A 497 -45.75 -12.02 -43.47
CA VAL A 497 -45.53 -13.15 -42.56
C VAL A 497 -44.05 -13.51 -42.48
N GLY A 498 -43.36 -13.66 -43.63
CA GLY A 498 -41.91 -13.91 -43.66
C GLY A 498 -41.09 -12.77 -43.03
N GLY A 499 -41.45 -11.52 -43.30
CA GLY A 499 -40.82 -10.34 -42.68
C GLY A 499 -41.01 -10.30 -41.16
N GLY A 500 -42.23 -10.59 -40.67
CA GLY A 500 -42.54 -10.66 -39.24
C GLY A 500 -41.76 -11.75 -38.51
N ILE A 501 -41.69 -12.96 -39.09
CA ILE A 501 -40.89 -14.07 -38.55
C ILE A 501 -39.40 -13.70 -38.52
N THR A 502 -38.90 -13.03 -39.55
CA THR A 502 -37.51 -12.53 -39.58
C THR A 502 -37.27 -11.53 -38.46
N PHE A 503 -38.14 -10.53 -38.29
CA PHE A 503 -38.01 -9.52 -37.25
C PHE A 503 -38.02 -10.12 -35.84
N VAL A 504 -38.99 -11.01 -35.55
CA VAL A 504 -39.11 -11.68 -34.26
C VAL A 504 -37.92 -12.63 -34.00
N GLY A 505 -37.52 -13.44 -34.99
CA GLY A 505 -36.38 -14.35 -34.86
C GLY A 505 -35.06 -13.61 -34.62
N MET A 506 -34.86 -12.47 -35.28
CA MET A 506 -33.67 -11.63 -35.09
C MET A 506 -33.70 -10.89 -33.75
N ALA A 507 -34.88 -10.42 -33.28
CA ALA A 507 -35.03 -9.84 -31.95
C ALA A 507 -34.78 -10.88 -30.84
N ILE A 508 -35.24 -12.12 -31.00
CA ILE A 508 -34.95 -13.23 -30.09
C ILE A 508 -33.46 -13.59 -30.12
N ALA A 509 -32.83 -13.67 -31.29
CA ALA A 509 -31.40 -13.95 -31.40
C ALA A 509 -30.52 -12.85 -30.77
N TRP A 510 -30.90 -11.58 -30.94
CA TRP A 510 -30.27 -10.44 -30.29
C TRP A 510 -30.44 -10.49 -28.77
N LYS A 511 -31.68 -10.65 -28.29
CA LYS A 511 -31.99 -10.77 -26.87
C LYS A 511 -31.24 -11.95 -26.25
N ASN A 512 -31.30 -13.13 -26.82
CA ASN A 512 -30.60 -14.32 -26.32
C ASN A 512 -29.06 -14.21 -26.42
N GLY A 513 -28.51 -13.31 -27.23
CA GLY A 513 -27.07 -13.02 -27.24
C GLY A 513 -26.63 -11.95 -26.25
N TYR A 514 -27.58 -11.13 -25.77
CA TYR A 514 -27.40 -10.06 -24.77
C TYR A 514 -27.71 -10.54 -23.34
N ASP A 515 -28.76 -11.35 -23.18
CA ASP A 515 -29.26 -11.93 -21.93
C ASP A 515 -28.59 -13.27 -21.57
N GLU A 516 -27.71 -13.80 -22.42
CA GLU A 516 -26.88 -14.94 -22.05
C GLU A 516 -25.93 -14.51 -20.95
N GLU A 517 -26.33 -14.75 -19.70
CA GLU A 517 -25.47 -14.61 -18.54
C GLU A 517 -24.20 -15.39 -18.82
N ILE A 518 -23.08 -14.68 -18.88
CA ILE A 518 -21.74 -15.25 -18.90
C ILE A 518 -21.48 -15.76 -17.47
N THR A 519 -22.21 -16.81 -17.13
CA THR A 519 -22.08 -17.57 -15.89
C THR A 519 -20.72 -18.27 -15.96
N PRO A 520 -19.85 -18.09 -14.94
CA PRO A 520 -18.69 -18.95 -14.82
C PRO A 520 -19.18 -20.40 -14.79
N ALA A 521 -18.45 -21.32 -15.43
CA ALA A 521 -18.86 -22.72 -15.60
C ALA A 521 -18.84 -23.56 -14.29
N SER A 522 -18.94 -22.91 -13.14
CA SER A 522 -19.09 -23.48 -11.81
C SER A 522 -20.48 -23.10 -11.26
N HIS A 523 -21.22 -24.09 -10.75
CA HIS A 523 -22.62 -24.00 -10.27
C HIS A 523 -22.90 -23.09 -9.05
N GLU A 524 -22.06 -22.09 -8.75
CA GLU A 524 -22.31 -21.07 -7.74
C GLU A 524 -21.97 -19.69 -8.31
N SER A 525 -22.83 -18.70 -8.10
CA SER A 525 -22.62 -17.31 -8.55
C SER A 525 -21.44 -16.68 -7.79
N ILE A 526 -20.28 -16.65 -8.44
CA ILE A 526 -19.11 -15.91 -7.95
C ILE A 526 -19.49 -14.42 -7.99
N PRO A 527 -19.46 -13.69 -6.86
CA PRO A 527 -19.78 -12.27 -6.86
C PRO A 527 -18.71 -11.50 -7.63
N ALA A 528 -19.12 -10.51 -8.41
CA ALA A 528 -18.20 -9.69 -9.20
C ALA A 528 -17.15 -8.95 -8.34
N TYR A 529 -17.43 -8.76 -7.05
CA TYR A 529 -16.50 -8.20 -6.08
C TYR A 529 -16.68 -8.80 -4.67
N LEU A 530 -15.57 -8.92 -3.96
CA LEU A 530 -15.48 -9.41 -2.59
C LEU A 530 -14.34 -8.71 -1.86
N ALA A 531 -14.58 -8.25 -0.63
CA ALA A 531 -13.55 -7.79 0.27
C ALA A 531 -13.34 -8.77 1.43
N ARG A 532 -12.13 -8.77 1.99
CA ARG A 532 -11.76 -9.57 3.15
C ARG A 532 -10.87 -8.76 4.09
N LYS A 533 -11.17 -8.81 5.40
CA LYS A 533 -10.30 -8.29 6.47
C LYS A 533 -10.09 -9.38 7.51
N GLY A 534 -8.88 -9.95 7.53
CA GLY A 534 -8.54 -11.10 8.37
C GLY A 534 -9.43 -12.32 8.07
N THR A 535 -10.30 -12.69 9.01
CA THR A 535 -11.26 -13.81 8.88
C THR A 535 -12.64 -13.39 8.39
N ARG A 536 -12.94 -12.09 8.28
CA ARG A 536 -14.24 -11.58 7.82
C ARG A 536 -14.24 -11.38 6.32
N VAL A 537 -15.26 -11.91 5.65
CA VAL A 537 -15.48 -11.77 4.20
C VAL A 537 -16.79 -11.01 3.95
N THR A 538 -16.71 -9.96 3.14
CA THR A 538 -17.85 -9.16 2.67
C THR A 538 -17.98 -9.30 1.15
N ALA A 539 -18.80 -10.25 0.72
CA ALA A 539 -19.23 -10.37 -0.67
C ALA A 539 -20.32 -9.33 -0.97
N THR A 540 -20.20 -8.58 -2.07
CA THR A 540 -21.20 -7.60 -2.49
C THR A 540 -21.67 -7.87 -3.92
N THR A 541 -22.97 -8.08 -4.07
CA THR A 541 -23.62 -8.34 -5.36
C THR A 541 -24.35 -7.10 -5.85
N SER A 542 -23.73 -6.36 -6.77
CA SER A 542 -24.35 -5.40 -7.71
C SER A 542 -25.10 -4.18 -7.14
N ALA A 543 -25.45 -4.16 -5.87
CA ALA A 543 -26.09 -3.06 -5.17
C ALA A 543 -25.18 -2.61 -4.02
N LEU A 544 -24.19 -1.77 -4.35
CA LEU A 544 -23.93 -0.68 -3.41
C LEU A 544 -25.17 0.20 -3.47
N GLU A 545 -25.96 0.19 -2.41
CA GLU A 545 -26.66 1.39 -2.03
C GLU A 545 -25.60 2.49 -1.95
N LEU A 546 -25.70 3.46 -2.87
CA LEU A 546 -24.96 4.70 -2.78
C LEU A 546 -25.41 5.35 -1.48
N GLY A 547 -24.62 5.18 -0.43
CA GLY A 547 -24.83 5.88 0.82
C GLY A 547 -24.89 7.36 0.52
N THR A 548 -26.08 7.94 0.71
CA THR A 548 -26.31 9.37 0.80
C THR A 548 -25.52 9.89 2.01
N ALA A 549 -24.26 10.21 1.75
CA ALA A 549 -23.33 10.90 2.64
C ALA A 549 -23.00 12.29 2.09
N GLU A 550 -23.90 12.82 1.27
CA GLU A 550 -24.15 14.24 1.05
C GLU A 550 -25.60 14.46 1.52
N GLU A 551 -25.87 15.58 2.20
CA GLU A 551 -27.18 15.99 2.76
C GLU A 551 -27.74 15.24 4.00
N THR A 552 -27.01 15.26 5.12
CA THR A 552 -27.61 15.58 6.44
C THR A 552 -26.65 16.39 7.31
N GLY A 553 -26.38 17.63 6.88
CA GLY A 553 -25.97 18.69 7.81
C GLY A 553 -27.19 19.12 8.61
N GLN A 554 -27.56 18.35 9.66
CA GLN A 554 -28.42 18.86 10.72
C GLN A 554 -27.53 19.42 11.82
N GLU A 555 -27.50 20.74 11.91
CA GLU A 555 -27.03 21.45 13.09
C GLU A 555 -27.86 20.97 14.31
N PRO A 556 -27.24 20.77 15.49
CA PRO A 556 -28.00 20.71 16.71
C PRO A 556 -28.61 22.10 16.95
N VAL A 557 -29.93 22.21 16.77
CA VAL A 557 -30.68 23.36 17.25
C VAL A 557 -30.57 23.36 18.77
N GLU A 558 -29.95 24.38 19.32
CA GLU A 558 -30.09 24.72 20.74
C GLU A 558 -31.55 25.18 20.95
N GLU A 559 -32.34 24.38 21.66
CA GLU A 559 -33.57 24.87 22.30
C GLU A 559 -33.22 25.51 23.66
N GLU A 560 -33.93 26.59 23.98
CA GLU A 560 -33.65 27.56 25.07
C GLU A 560 -33.66 26.98 26.51
#